data_AF-A0A0M2XXX0-F1
#
_entry.id   AF-A0A0M2XXX0-F1
#
_cell.length_a   1.000
_cell.length_b   1.000
_cell.length_c   1.000
_cell.angle_alpha   90.00
_cell.angle_beta   90.00
_cell.angle_gamma   90.00
#
_symmetry.space_group_name_H-M   'P 1'
#
loop_
_entity.id
_entity.type
_entity.pdbx_description
1 polymer ?
#
loop_
_entity_poly.entity_id
_entity_poly.type
_entity_poly.pdbx_seq_one_letter_code
_entity_poly.pdbx_strand_id
1 'polypeptide(L)'
;MTLKELAECFPEIYKQYSDHYSSRKIKLKPIDRLIDFIESRYNISIINIVQEKNQNFRPCIRVNGNETIYDILLPIRQCKLFLVSKAVENINMGIVK
;
A
#
# COMPACT_ATOMS: atom_id res chain seq x y z
N MET A 1 -6.50 -2.07 -5.89
CA MET A 1 -7.14 -2.76 -4.74
C MET A 1 -8.04 -1.80 -3.96
N THR A 2 -9.33 -2.11 -3.85
CA THR A 2 -10.33 -1.46 -2.98
C THR A 2 -10.38 -2.15 -1.62
N LEU A 3 -11.06 -1.56 -0.62
CA LEU A 3 -11.26 -2.21 0.69
C LEU A 3 -12.09 -3.50 0.59
N LYS A 4 -13.05 -3.55 -0.33
CA LYS A 4 -13.85 -4.75 -0.58
C LYS A 4 -12.98 -5.87 -1.15
N GLU A 5 -12.17 -5.56 -2.17
CA GLU A 5 -11.20 -6.51 -2.75
C GLU A 5 -10.19 -7.00 -1.70
N LEU A 6 -9.72 -6.12 -0.79
CA LEU A 6 -8.84 -6.51 0.30
C LEU A 6 -9.52 -7.49 1.27
N ALA A 7 -10.77 -7.21 1.65
CA ALA A 7 -11.53 -8.09 2.55
C ALA A 7 -11.81 -9.46 1.93
N GLU A 8 -12.03 -9.52 0.62
CA GLU A 8 -12.31 -10.76 -0.12
C GLU A 8 -11.03 -11.57 -0.35
N CYS A 9 -9.94 -10.94 -0.81
CA CYS A 9 -8.70 -11.64 -1.17
C CYS A 9 -7.76 -11.89 0.02
N PHE A 10 -7.80 -11.03 1.05
CA PHE A 10 -6.86 -11.07 2.18
C PHE A 10 -7.60 -10.83 3.52
N PRO A 11 -8.49 -11.73 3.93
CA PRO A 11 -9.38 -11.52 5.08
C PRO A 11 -8.63 -11.32 6.40
N GLU A 12 -7.48 -11.98 6.60
CA GLU A 12 -6.67 -11.82 7.81
C GLU A 12 -6.03 -10.44 7.92
N ILE A 13 -5.50 -9.92 6.80
CA ILE A 13 -4.91 -8.57 6.73
C ILE A 13 -6.02 -7.53 6.92
N TYR A 14 -7.20 -7.76 6.32
CA TYR A 14 -8.36 -6.90 6.51
C TYR A 14 -8.84 -6.88 7.97
N LYS A 15 -8.82 -8.01 8.68
CA LYS A 15 -9.15 -8.05 10.11
C LYS A 15 -8.18 -7.19 10.92
N GLN A 16 -6.87 -7.31 10.66
CA GLN A 16 -5.85 -6.47 11.31
C GLN A 16 -6.05 -4.97 11.02
N TYR A 17 -6.37 -4.63 9.76
CA TYR A 17 -6.72 -3.26 9.37
C TYR A 17 -7.94 -2.75 10.13
N SER A 18 -9.00 -3.56 10.21
CA SER A 18 -10.24 -3.23 10.91
C SER A 18 -9.99 -3.02 12.39
N ASP A 19 -9.23 -3.92 13.03
CA ASP A 19 -8.87 -3.80 14.45
C ASP A 19 -8.05 -2.53 14.71
N HIS A 20 -7.09 -2.22 13.83
CA HIS A 20 -6.22 -1.05 13.92
C HIS A 20 -6.99 0.29 13.82
N TYR A 21 -8.09 0.33 13.08
CA TYR A 21 -8.87 1.56 12.84
C TYR A 21 -10.27 1.60 13.43
N SER A 22 -10.71 0.53 14.08
CA SER A 22 -12.03 0.34 14.69
C SER A 22 -12.48 1.48 15.62
N SER A 23 -11.53 2.21 16.22
CA SER A 23 -11.79 3.25 17.23
C SER A 23 -11.46 4.69 16.79
N ARG A 24 -10.88 4.91 15.60
CA ARG A 24 -10.37 6.22 15.19
C ARG A 24 -11.22 6.86 14.10
N LYS A 25 -11.73 8.08 14.34
CA LYS A 25 -12.28 8.96 13.28
C LYS A 25 -11.16 9.47 12.38
N ILE A 26 -10.74 8.66 11.41
CA ILE A 26 -9.63 9.00 10.52
C ILE A 26 -10.13 9.81 9.32
N LYS A 27 -9.60 11.03 9.18
CA LYS A 27 -9.88 11.96 8.06
C LYS A 27 -8.99 11.70 6.83
N LEU A 28 -8.54 10.47 6.60
CA LEU A 28 -7.79 10.08 5.40
C LEU A 28 -8.73 9.46 4.37
N LYS A 29 -8.36 9.56 3.08
CA LYS A 29 -9.05 8.83 2.02
C LYS A 29 -8.80 7.33 2.18
N PRO A 30 -9.70 6.44 1.69
CA PRO A 30 -9.57 5.00 1.90
C PRO A 30 -8.22 4.41 1.50
N ILE A 31 -7.65 4.82 0.36
CA ILE A 31 -6.36 4.31 -0.11
C ILE A 31 -5.19 4.79 0.75
N ASP A 32 -5.28 6.02 1.27
CA ASP A 32 -4.24 6.59 2.14
C ASP A 32 -4.27 5.94 3.53
N ARG A 33 -5.45 5.49 4.00
CA ARG A 33 -5.56 4.66 5.22
C ARG A 33 -4.91 3.29 5.04
N LEU A 34 -5.02 2.70 3.85
CA LEU A 34 -4.39 1.40 3.59
C LEU A 34 -2.87 1.54 3.58
N ILE A 35 -2.35 2.61 2.97
CA ILE A 35 -0.92 2.92 3.00
C ILE A 35 -0.46 3.12 4.44
N ASP A 36 -1.11 3.98 5.21
CA ASP A 36 -0.78 4.26 6.62
C ASP A 36 -0.79 2.99 7.49
N PHE A 37 -1.77 2.10 7.31
CA PHE A 37 -1.80 0.83 8.02
C PHE A 37 -0.63 -0.08 7.63
N ILE A 38 -0.36 -0.20 6.33
CA ILE A 38 0.71 -1.06 5.84
C ILE A 38 2.06 -0.57 6.38
N GLU A 39 2.33 0.74 6.30
CA GLU A 39 3.59 1.34 6.75
C GLU A 39 3.75 1.32 8.28
N SER A 40 2.66 1.43 9.04
CA SER A 40 2.70 1.39 10.50
C SER A 40 2.81 -0.01 11.07
N ARG A 41 2.27 -1.01 10.37
CA ARG A 41 2.19 -2.39 10.86
C ARG A 41 3.31 -3.28 10.35
N TYR A 42 3.78 -3.04 9.14
CA TYR A 42 4.78 -3.87 8.47
C TYR A 42 6.03 -3.03 8.17
N ASN A 43 7.18 -3.68 8.06
CA ASN A 43 8.42 -3.04 7.64
C ASN A 43 8.43 -2.77 6.11
N ILE A 44 7.41 -2.06 5.64
CA ILE A 44 7.20 -1.62 4.27
C ILE A 44 7.10 -0.10 4.28
N SER A 45 7.79 0.55 3.35
CA SER A 45 7.56 1.97 3.04
C SER A 45 7.07 2.07 1.61
N ILE A 46 5.88 2.61 1.43
CA ILE A 46 5.31 2.92 0.12
C ILE A 46 5.82 4.31 -0.25
N ILE A 47 7.12 4.35 -0.57
CA ILE A 47 7.85 5.59 -0.83
C ILE A 47 7.23 6.24 -2.06
N ASN A 48 6.73 7.45 -1.85
CA ASN A 48 6.07 8.25 -2.87
C ASN A 48 7.04 8.51 -4.04
N ILE A 49 6.91 7.68 -5.05
CA ILE A 49 6.68 8.07 -6.42
C ILE A 49 7.62 9.18 -6.92
N VAL A 50 8.60 8.78 -7.74
CA VAL A 50 9.42 9.74 -8.49
C VAL A 50 8.52 10.46 -9.49
N GLN A 51 8.38 11.78 -9.32
CA GLN A 51 7.62 12.62 -10.23
C GLN A 51 8.42 12.80 -11.51
N GLU A 52 7.88 12.26 -12.61
CA GLU A 52 8.41 12.47 -13.94
C GLU A 52 7.59 13.56 -14.65
N LYS A 53 7.97 13.90 -15.89
CA LYS A 53 7.20 14.86 -16.69
C LYS A 53 5.78 14.35 -16.95
N ASN A 54 4.83 15.28 -17.13
CA ASN A 54 3.43 15.02 -17.50
C ASN A 54 2.54 14.35 -16.45
N GLN A 55 2.71 14.66 -15.16
CA GLN A 55 1.85 14.17 -14.06
C GLN A 55 1.83 12.63 -13.91
N ASN A 56 2.80 11.96 -14.51
CA ASN A 56 3.04 10.55 -14.38
C ASN A 56 4.19 10.31 -13.40
N PHE A 57 4.19 9.09 -12.90
CA PHE A 57 4.75 8.80 -11.61
C PHE A 57 5.27 7.36 -11.64
N ARG A 58 6.53 7.16 -11.21
CA ARG A 58 7.14 5.84 -11.18
C ARG A 58 6.94 5.19 -9.81
N PRO A 59 6.20 4.07 -9.68
CA PRO A 59 5.97 3.44 -8.39
C PRO A 59 7.27 2.91 -7.76
N CYS A 60 7.47 3.19 -6.47
CA CYS A 60 8.57 2.65 -5.67
C CYS A 60 8.01 2.04 -4.38
N ILE A 61 8.52 0.87 -3.99
CA ILE A 61 8.22 0.24 -2.70
C ILE A 61 9.53 -0.16 -2.04
N ARG A 62 9.67 0.09 -0.74
CA ARG A 62 10.76 -0.41 0.09
C ARG A 62 10.22 -1.49 1.00
N VAL A 63 10.79 -2.69 0.97
CA VAL A 63 10.37 -3.85 1.76
C VAL A 63 11.59 -4.36 2.51
N ASN A 64 11.56 -4.38 3.85
CA ASN A 64 12.71 -4.76 4.68
C ASN A 64 14.01 -3.99 4.33
N GLY A 65 13.91 -2.71 3.96
CA GLY A 65 15.05 -1.91 3.54
C GLY A 65 15.46 -2.08 2.07
N ASN A 66 14.94 -3.07 1.36
CA ASN A 66 15.20 -3.26 -0.07
C ASN A 66 14.21 -2.46 -0.91
N GLU A 67 14.73 -1.51 -1.71
CA GLU A 67 13.92 -0.74 -2.65
C GLU A 67 13.72 -1.47 -3.98
N THR A 68 12.47 -1.48 -4.43
CA THR A 68 12.06 -1.94 -5.75
C THR A 68 11.37 -0.79 -6.47
N ILE A 69 11.99 -0.36 -7.57
CA ILE A 69 11.44 0.65 -8.47
C ILE A 69 10.85 -0.08 -9.67
N TYR A 70 9.58 0.18 -9.97
CA TYR A 70 8.91 -0.44 -11.11
C TYR A 70 9.06 0.45 -12.34
N ASP A 71 9.57 -0.08 -13.44
CA ASP A 71 9.75 0.68 -14.69
C ASP A 71 8.43 0.83 -15.48
N ILE A 72 7.45 1.45 -14.82
CA ILE A 72 6.14 1.80 -15.37
C ILE A 72 5.78 3.22 -14.94
N LEU A 73 5.17 3.98 -15.85
CA LEU A 73 4.68 5.33 -15.58
C LEU A 73 3.17 5.29 -15.46
N LEU A 74 2.65 5.66 -14.30
CA LEU A 74 1.22 5.65 -14.01
C LEU A 74 0.77 7.01 -13.44
N PRO A 75 -0.51 7.37 -13.51
CA PRO A 75 -1.04 8.47 -12.73
C PRO A 75 -1.00 8.17 -11.22
N ILE A 76 -0.94 9.21 -10.38
CA ILE A 76 -0.79 9.09 -8.91
C ILE A 76 -1.78 8.10 -8.27
N ARG A 77 -3.04 8.12 -8.69
CA ARG A 77 -4.10 7.25 -8.16
C ARG A 77 -3.79 5.78 -8.48
N GLN A 78 -3.31 5.50 -9.68
CA GLN A 78 -2.96 4.15 -10.11
C GLN A 78 -1.66 3.68 -9.44
N CYS A 79 -0.67 4.56 -9.25
CA CYS A 79 0.53 4.22 -8.48
C CYS A 79 0.19 3.74 -7.07
N LYS A 80 -0.64 4.48 -6.34
CA LYS A 80 -1.06 4.09 -4.98
C LYS A 80 -1.77 2.74 -4.95
N LEU A 81 -2.70 2.52 -5.89
CA LEU A 81 -3.40 1.23 -5.99
C LEU A 81 -2.46 0.07 -6.31
N PHE A 82 -1.50 0.28 -7.21
CA PHE A 82 -0.50 -0.72 -7.58
C PHE A 82 0.40 -1.06 -6.40
N LEU A 83 0.94 -0.04 -5.71
CA LEU A 83 1.86 -0.22 -4.58
C LEU A 83 1.19 -0.90 -3.39
N VAL A 84 -0.06 -0.56 -3.08
CA VAL A 84 -0.83 -1.27 -2.03
C VAL A 84 -1.01 -2.73 -2.40
N SER A 85 -1.29 -3.05 -3.66
CA SER A 85 -1.43 -4.45 -4.10
C SER A 85 -0.11 -5.21 -3.94
N LYS A 86 1.03 -4.60 -4.32
CA LYS A 86 2.36 -5.21 -4.14
C LYS A 86 2.79 -5.35 -2.68
N ALA A 87 2.44 -4.40 -1.83
CA ALA A 87 2.69 -4.52 -0.40
C ALA A 87 1.91 -5.69 0.21
N VAL A 88 0.63 -5.82 -0.13
CA VAL A 88 -0.22 -6.92 0.34
C VAL A 88 0.28 -8.29 -0.16
N GLU A 89 0.74 -8.38 -1.41
CA GLU A 89 1.41 -9.59 -1.93
C GLU A 89 2.63 -9.97 -1.06
N ASN A 90 3.51 -9.00 -0.74
CA ASN A 90 4.70 -9.25 0.09
C ASN A 90 4.35 -9.71 1.51
N ILE A 91 3.30 -9.13 2.09
CA ILE A 91 2.78 -9.55 3.41
C ILE A 91 2.27 -11.00 3.33
N ASN A 92 1.44 -11.30 2.32
CA ASN A 92 0.84 -12.62 2.17
C ASN A 92 1.88 -13.72 1.86
N MET A 93 2.97 -13.37 1.16
CA MET A 93 4.10 -14.27 0.92
C MET A 93 5.00 -14.46 2.15
N GLY A 94 4.74 -13.78 3.27
CA GLY A 94 5.53 -13.87 4.50
C GLY A 94 6.92 -13.24 4.40
N ILE A 95 7.15 -12.39 3.40
CA ILE A 95 8.42 -11.68 3.19
C ILE A 95 8.62 -10.64 4.29
N VAL A 96 7.53 -10.04 4.76
CA VAL A 96 7.52 -9.11 5.90
C VAL A 96 6.71 -9.69 7.06
N LYS A 97 7.07 -9.31 8.28
CA LYS A 97 6.42 -9.72 9.53
C LYS A 97 5.95 -8.49 10.31
#